data_AF-A0A353W2D9-F1
#
_entry.id   AF-A0A353W2D9-F1
#
_cell.length_a   1.000
_cell.length_b   1.000
_cell.length_c   1.000
_cell.angle_alpha   90.00
_cell.angle_beta   90.00
_cell.angle_gamma   90.00
#
_symmetry.space_group_name_H-M   'P 1'
#
loop_
_entity.id
_entity.type
_entity.pdbx_description
1 polymer ?
#
loop_
_entity_poly.entity_id
_entity_poly.type
_entity_poly.pdbx_seq_one_letter_code
_entity_poly.pdbx_strand_id
1 'polypeptide(L)'
;MQLNFILLLIVSIFIAIFAIQNGETVSIDLFFMKREMSQALVILASVGLGALVTGVLSTFGKVKKMRENKSLSKKVKALEADMNTTSNKLATTTAENEELQKINSDLKSELSTTENQLKELKSQIKIVPIKQKNEASVKEEAEKVPETDF
;
A
#
# COMPACT_ATOMS: atom_id res chain seq x y z
N MET A 1 3.67 -40.59 -13.81
CA MET A 1 3.22 -41.75 -13.01
C MET A 1 3.90 -43.04 -13.46
N GLN A 2 3.74 -43.49 -14.71
CA GLN A 2 4.33 -44.74 -15.19
C GLN A 2 5.87 -44.70 -15.29
N LEU A 3 6.46 -43.57 -15.72
CA LEU A 3 7.92 -43.45 -15.83
C LEU A 3 8.64 -43.68 -14.50
N ASN A 4 8.10 -43.17 -13.39
CA ASN A 4 8.67 -43.39 -12.06
C ASN A 4 8.61 -44.86 -11.65
N PHE A 5 7.53 -45.56 -12.03
CA PHE A 5 7.38 -46.99 -11.77
C PHE A 5 8.39 -47.81 -12.58
N ILE A 6 8.57 -47.51 -13.87
CA ILE A 6 9.59 -48.14 -14.71
C ILE A 6 11.00 -47.88 -14.13
N LEU A 7 11.30 -46.65 -13.73
CA LEU A 7 12.60 -46.32 -13.13
C LEU A 7 12.84 -47.08 -11.81
N LEU A 8 11.83 -47.19 -10.95
CA LEU A 8 11.92 -47.99 -9.72
C LEU A 8 12.18 -49.46 -10.02
N LEU A 9 11.55 -50.02 -11.06
CA LEU A 9 11.78 -51.41 -11.45
C LEU A 9 13.21 -51.62 -11.95
N ILE A 10 13.73 -50.71 -12.77
CA ILE A 10 15.12 -50.74 -13.25
C ILE A 10 16.09 -50.68 -12.06
N VAL A 11 15.88 -49.74 -11.14
CA VAL A 11 16.71 -49.60 -9.92
C VAL A 11 16.63 -50.85 -9.04
N SER A 12 15.45 -51.44 -8.90
CA SER A 12 15.27 -52.68 -8.13
C SER A 12 16.07 -53.85 -8.71
N ILE A 13 16.10 -53.99 -10.04
CA ILE A 13 16.93 -54.99 -10.72
C ILE A 13 18.42 -54.74 -10.42
N PHE A 14 18.88 -53.48 -10.48
CA PHE A 14 20.25 -53.15 -10.10
C PHE A 14 20.58 -53.50 -8.65
N ILE A 15 19.65 -53.25 -7.71
CA ILE A 15 19.81 -53.62 -6.30
C ILE A 15 19.91 -55.15 -6.15
N ALA A 16 19.08 -55.91 -6.86
CA ALA A 16 19.12 -57.37 -6.82
C ALA A 16 20.45 -57.92 -7.36
N ILE A 17 20.92 -57.40 -8.49
CA ILE A 17 22.22 -57.74 -9.07
C ILE A 17 23.35 -57.39 -8.08
N PHE A 18 23.29 -56.20 -7.49
CA PHE A 18 24.26 -55.75 -6.49
C PHE A 18 24.30 -56.70 -5.28
N ALA A 19 23.14 -57.14 -4.79
CA ALA A 19 23.03 -58.06 -3.67
C ALA A 19 23.61 -59.45 -3.99
N ILE A 20 23.39 -59.96 -5.20
CA ILE A 20 23.97 -61.24 -5.63
C ILE A 20 25.49 -61.14 -5.76
N GLN A 21 26.00 -60.08 -6.40
CA GLN A 21 27.44 -59.92 -6.62
C GLN A 21 28.23 -59.62 -5.34
N ASN A 22 27.60 -58.97 -4.36
CA ASN A 22 28.22 -58.59 -3.09
C ASN A 22 27.65 -59.40 -1.92
N GLY A 23 27.16 -60.61 -2.18
CA GLY A 23 26.57 -61.48 -1.16
C GLY A 23 27.61 -62.12 -0.22
N GLU A 24 28.89 -62.06 -0.59
CA GLU A 24 29.99 -62.58 0.21
C GLU A 24 30.03 -61.94 1.59
N THR A 25 30.36 -62.77 2.58
CA THR A 25 30.40 -62.37 3.98
C THR A 25 31.76 -61.78 4.31
N VAL A 26 31.75 -60.59 4.90
CA VAL A 26 32.94 -59.87 5.36
C VAL A 26 32.86 -59.68 6.86
N SER A 27 34.02 -59.79 7.52
CA SER A 27 34.16 -59.50 8.95
C SER A 27 34.26 -57.99 9.14
N ILE A 28 33.34 -57.43 9.94
CA ILE A 28 33.29 -55.99 10.20
C ILE A 28 33.45 -55.74 11.69
N ASP A 29 34.35 -54.81 12.00
CA ASP A 29 34.54 -54.25 13.33
C ASP A 29 33.80 -52.92 13.40
N LEU A 30 32.58 -52.95 13.94
CA LEU A 30 31.86 -51.73 14.32
C LEU A 30 32.37 -51.30 15.71
N PHE A 31 32.25 -50.01 16.04
CA PHE A 31 32.78 -49.38 17.26
C PHE A 31 32.76 -50.25 18.54
N PHE A 32 31.72 -51.07 18.75
CA PHE A 32 31.60 -51.99 19.89
C PHE A 32 31.15 -53.42 19.51
N MET A 33 31.15 -53.79 18.22
CA MET A 33 30.62 -55.08 17.79
C MET A 33 31.37 -55.61 16.57
N LYS A 34 31.91 -56.81 16.71
CA LYS A 34 32.46 -57.61 15.60
C LYS A 34 31.40 -58.57 15.10
N ARG A 35 31.08 -58.51 13.81
CA ARG A 35 30.10 -59.41 13.20
C ARG A 35 30.46 -59.69 11.75
N GLU A 36 30.18 -60.91 11.33
CA GLU A 36 30.22 -61.33 9.94
C GLU A 36 28.86 -61.03 9.28
N MET A 37 28.87 -60.21 8.24
CA MET A 37 27.68 -59.85 7.45
C MET A 37 28.01 -59.79 5.97
N SER A 38 27.01 -59.95 5.10
CA SER A 38 27.24 -59.78 3.67
C SER A 38 27.63 -58.34 3.34
N GLN A 39 28.58 -58.17 2.41
CA GLN A 39 29.04 -56.87 1.97
C GLN A 39 27.89 -56.01 1.43
N ALA A 40 26.97 -56.62 0.68
CA ALA A 40 25.77 -55.96 0.17
C ALA A 40 24.92 -55.36 1.29
N LEU A 41 24.68 -56.10 2.36
CA LEU A 41 23.86 -55.65 3.48
C LEU A 41 24.48 -54.43 4.17
N VAL A 42 25.80 -54.44 4.30
CA VAL A 42 26.57 -53.38 4.97
C VAL A 42 26.54 -52.09 4.17
N ILE A 43 26.75 -52.18 2.86
CA ILE A 43 26.67 -51.03 1.96
C ILE A 43 25.25 -50.48 1.94
N LEU A 44 24.24 -51.36 1.80
CA LEU A 44 22.84 -50.96 1.75
C LEU A 44 22.41 -50.26 3.05
N ALA A 45 22.79 -50.79 4.22
CA ALA A 45 22.50 -50.18 5.51
C ALA A 45 23.19 -48.81 5.64
N SER A 46 24.46 -48.69 5.22
CA SER A 46 25.23 -47.44 5.31
C SER A 46 24.63 -46.35 4.42
N VAL A 47 24.32 -46.68 3.16
CA VAL A 47 23.65 -45.76 2.23
C VAL A 47 22.25 -45.40 2.72
N GLY A 48 21.50 -46.39 3.22
CA GLY A 48 20.17 -46.17 3.79
C GLY A 48 20.19 -45.22 4.99
N LEU A 49 21.15 -45.39 5.90
CA LEU A 49 21.36 -44.47 7.03
C LEU A 49 21.76 -43.07 6.56
N GLY A 50 22.66 -42.95 5.58
CA GLY A 50 23.02 -41.66 5.00
C GLY A 50 21.83 -40.94 4.33
N ALA A 51 21.01 -41.69 3.58
CA ALA A 51 19.78 -41.17 2.98
C ALA A 51 18.75 -40.74 4.04
N LEU A 52 18.63 -41.50 5.14
CA LEU A 52 17.76 -41.17 6.25
C LEU A 52 18.21 -39.86 6.94
N VAL A 53 19.49 -39.74 7.27
CA VAL A 53 20.05 -38.54 7.90
C VAL A 53 19.88 -37.32 7.00
N THR A 54 20.23 -37.43 5.72
CA THR A 54 20.04 -36.32 4.77
C THR A 54 18.57 -35.97 4.56
N GLY A 55 17.69 -36.97 4.52
CA GLY A 55 16.23 -36.80 4.50
C GLY A 55 15.75 -35.98 5.68
N VAL A 56 16.14 -36.36 6.90
CA VAL A 56 15.79 -35.65 8.14
C VAL A 56 16.35 -34.22 8.12
N LEU A 57 17.64 -34.03 7.83
CA LEU A 57 18.26 -32.70 7.74
C LEU A 57 17.59 -31.79 6.70
N SER A 58 17.14 -32.36 5.58
CA SER A 58 16.44 -31.59 4.54
C SER A 58 15.11 -31.01 5.03
N THR A 59 14.43 -31.66 5.98
CA THR A 59 13.14 -31.19 6.52
C THR A 59 13.32 -29.94 7.38
N PHE A 60 14.41 -29.84 8.16
CA PHE A 60 14.70 -28.67 8.98
C PHE A 60 14.85 -27.40 8.13
N GLY A 61 15.53 -27.49 6.99
CA GLY A 61 15.64 -26.37 6.04
C GLY A 61 14.29 -25.92 5.47
N LYS A 62 13.37 -26.85 5.22
CA LYS A 62 12.02 -26.56 4.71
C LYS A 62 11.17 -25.81 5.74
N VAL A 63 11.30 -26.12 7.03
CA VAL A 63 10.54 -25.44 8.09
C VAL A 63 10.88 -23.94 8.17
N LYS A 64 12.17 -23.57 8.07
CA LYS A 64 12.59 -22.16 8.04
C LYS A 64 11.96 -21.41 6.86
N LYS A 65 12.07 -21.99 5.66
CA LYS A 65 11.48 -21.42 4.43
C LYS A 65 9.96 -21.30 4.52
N MET A 66 9.28 -22.27 5.13
CA MET A 66 7.83 -22.22 5.32
C MET A 66 7.41 -21.07 6.24
N ARG A 67 8.15 -20.81 7.33
CA ARG A 67 7.90 -19.67 8.21
C ARG A 67 8.10 -18.34 7.51
N GLU A 68 9.20 -18.21 6.75
CA GLU A 68 9.49 -17.02 5.96
C GLU A 68 8.42 -16.76 4.90
N ASN A 69 7.99 -17.79 4.17
CA ASN A 69 6.93 -17.67 3.18
C ASN A 69 5.60 -17.23 3.81
N LYS A 70 5.27 -17.74 5.01
CA LYS A 70 4.07 -17.31 5.75
C LYS A 70 4.17 -15.84 6.21
N SER A 71 5.36 -15.40 6.64
CA SER A 71 5.63 -14.01 6.99
C SER A 71 5.48 -13.09 5.78
N LEU A 72 6.11 -13.45 4.65
CA LEU A 72 6.01 -12.70 3.39
C LEU A 72 4.57 -12.63 2.90
N SER A 73 3.83 -13.75 2.93
CA SER A 73 2.41 -13.77 2.55
C SER A 73 1.56 -12.85 3.44
N LYS A 74 1.83 -12.78 4.75
CA LYS A 74 1.16 -11.82 5.64
C LYS A 74 1.49 -10.37 5.28
N LYS A 75 2.75 -10.06 4.96
CA LYS A 75 3.17 -8.71 4.54
C LYS A 75 2.46 -8.30 3.25
N VAL A 76 2.42 -9.20 2.25
CA VAL A 76 1.70 -8.94 0.99
C VAL A 76 0.24 -8.59 1.25
N LYS A 77 -0.47 -9.39 2.07
CA LYS A 77 -1.87 -9.12 2.41
C LYS A 77 -2.06 -7.79 3.15
N ALA A 78 -1.14 -7.42 4.04
CA ALA A 78 -1.19 -6.14 4.74
C ALA A 78 -1.01 -4.98 3.76
N LEU A 79 -0.01 -5.06 2.87
CA LEU A 79 0.23 -4.06 1.84
C LEU A 79 -0.95 -3.92 0.87
N GLU A 80 -1.58 -5.03 0.47
CA GLU A 80 -2.79 -5.01 -0.37
C GLU A 80 -3.95 -4.31 0.33
N ALA A 81 -4.13 -4.53 1.63
CA ALA A 81 -5.17 -3.86 2.42
C ALA A 81 -4.90 -2.35 2.57
N ASP A 82 -3.64 -1.97 2.80
CA ASP A 82 -3.22 -0.57 2.89
C ASP A 82 -3.39 0.14 1.54
N MET A 83 -3.07 -0.53 0.43
CA MET A 83 -3.27 -0.02 -0.92
C MET A 83 -4.76 0.24 -1.20
N ASN A 84 -5.63 -0.72 -0.88
CA ASN A 84 -7.08 -0.56 -1.05
C ASN A 84 -7.62 0.59 -0.19
N THR A 85 -7.16 0.69 1.06
CA THR A 85 -7.57 1.78 1.96
C THR A 85 -7.13 3.15 1.43
N THR A 86 -5.90 3.23 0.93
CA THR A 86 -5.35 4.46 0.36
C THR A 86 -6.06 4.84 -0.94
N SER A 87 -6.34 3.86 -1.80
CA SER A 87 -7.10 4.04 -3.04
C SER A 87 -8.51 4.58 -2.76
N ASN A 88 -9.22 4.00 -1.78
CA ASN A 88 -10.54 4.48 -1.38
C ASN A 88 -10.49 5.91 -0.83
N LYS A 89 -9.52 6.23 0.04
CA LYS A 89 -9.32 7.59 0.54
C LYS A 89 -9.04 8.58 -0.60
N LEU A 90 -8.20 8.18 -1.56
CA LEU A 90 -7.91 9.01 -2.74
C LEU A 90 -9.19 9.29 -3.52
N ALA A 91 -10.01 8.27 -3.79
CA ALA A 91 -11.29 8.42 -4.49
C ALA A 91 -12.27 9.36 -3.76
N THR A 92 -12.35 9.27 -2.43
CA THR A 92 -13.18 10.18 -1.62
C THR A 92 -12.64 11.61 -1.68
N THR A 93 -11.34 11.81 -1.48
CA THR A 93 -10.72 13.14 -1.53
C THR A 93 -10.81 13.77 -2.93
N THR A 94 -10.75 12.97 -4.00
CA THR A 94 -10.98 13.49 -5.36
C THR A 94 -12.42 13.94 -5.56
N ALA A 95 -13.40 13.17 -5.08
CA ALA A 95 -14.81 13.56 -5.17
C ALA A 95 -15.12 14.83 -4.36
N GLU A 96 -14.59 14.94 -3.14
CA GLU A 96 -14.70 16.15 -2.32
C GLU A 96 -14.07 17.37 -3.01
N ASN A 97 -12.91 17.21 -3.66
CA ASN A 97 -12.30 18.29 -4.41
C ASN A 97 -13.13 18.72 -5.62
N GLU A 98 -13.73 17.79 -6.36
CA GLU A 98 -14.62 18.11 -7.48
C GLU A 98 -15.85 18.88 -7.01
N GLU A 99 -16.44 18.49 -5.89
CA GLU A 99 -17.57 19.21 -5.28
C GLU A 99 -17.17 20.62 -4.84
N LEU A 100 -16.04 20.76 -4.13
CA LEU A 100 -15.52 22.06 -3.72
C LEU A 100 -15.17 22.96 -4.92
N GLN A 101 -14.72 22.40 -6.04
CA GLN A 101 -14.49 23.17 -7.27
C GLN A 101 -15.79 23.69 -7.87
N LYS A 102 -16.86 22.88 -7.89
CA LYS A 102 -18.18 23.34 -8.35
C LYS A 102 -18.74 24.44 -7.47
N ILE A 103 -18.69 24.27 -6.15
CA ILE A 103 -19.15 25.29 -5.20
C ILE A 103 -18.38 26.60 -5.42
N ASN A 104 -17.05 26.53 -5.60
CA ASN A 104 -16.23 27.71 -5.91
C ASN A 104 -16.62 28.37 -7.23
N SER A 105 -16.94 27.61 -8.29
CA SER A 105 -17.38 28.20 -9.56
C SER A 105 -18.73 28.90 -9.44
N ASP A 106 -19.66 28.28 -8.70
CA ASP A 106 -21.02 28.82 -8.51
C ASP A 106 -20.99 30.10 -7.67
N LEU A 107 -20.26 30.08 -6.54
CA LEU A 107 -20.04 31.27 -5.71
C LEU A 107 -19.39 32.42 -6.50
N LYS A 108 -18.41 32.14 -7.36
CA LYS A 108 -17.78 33.16 -8.20
C LYS A 108 -18.77 33.79 -9.19
N SER A 109 -19.70 33.01 -9.72
CA SER A 109 -20.77 33.50 -10.60
C SER A 109 -21.76 34.40 -9.84
N GLU A 110 -22.20 33.98 -8.65
CA GLU A 110 -23.06 34.79 -7.79
C GLU A 110 -22.41 36.11 -7.37
N LEU A 111 -21.11 36.08 -7.06
CA LEU A 111 -20.34 37.26 -6.64
C LEU A 111 -20.23 38.28 -7.79
N SER A 112 -19.95 37.83 -9.02
CA SER A 112 -19.97 38.67 -10.23
C SER A 112 -21.35 39.32 -10.46
N THR A 113 -22.42 38.54 -10.28
CA THR A 113 -23.80 39.02 -10.45
C THR A 113 -24.13 40.10 -9.43
N THR A 114 -23.76 39.86 -8.17
CA THR A 114 -23.96 40.81 -7.07
C THR A 114 -23.14 42.09 -7.27
N GLU A 115 -21.89 41.97 -7.72
CA GLU A 115 -21.04 43.14 -8.04
C GLU A 115 -21.65 44.00 -9.15
N ASN A 116 -22.20 43.38 -10.20
CA ASN A 116 -22.87 44.07 -11.28
C ASN A 116 -24.13 44.80 -10.79
N GLN A 117 -24.97 44.13 -9.99
CA GLN A 117 -26.14 44.75 -9.36
C GLN A 117 -25.76 45.92 -8.45
N LEU A 118 -24.67 45.81 -7.69
CA LEU A 118 -24.20 46.87 -6.79
C LEU A 118 -23.65 48.08 -7.55
N LYS A 119 -22.98 47.86 -8.69
CA LYS A 119 -22.59 48.92 -9.63
C LYS A 119 -23.80 49.64 -10.20
N GLU A 120 -24.84 48.89 -10.56
CA GLU A 120 -26.07 49.42 -11.12
C GLU A 120 -26.89 50.21 -10.09
N LEU A 121 -27.00 49.72 -8.85
CA LEU A 121 -27.61 50.51 -7.76
C LEU A 121 -26.83 51.80 -7.47
N LYS A 122 -25.49 51.75 -7.48
CA LYS A 122 -24.65 52.94 -7.28
C LYS A 122 -24.79 53.98 -8.39
N SER A 123 -25.02 53.55 -9.64
CA SER A 123 -25.26 54.49 -10.74
C SER A 123 -26.62 55.19 -10.60
N GLN A 124 -27.63 54.48 -10.09
CA GLN A 124 -28.98 55.04 -9.83
C GLN A 124 -28.98 56.06 -8.68
N ILE A 125 -28.13 55.89 -7.66
CA ILE A 125 -28.00 56.85 -6.54
C ILE A 125 -27.39 58.21 -6.99
N LYS A 126 -26.72 58.29 -8.14
CA LYS A 126 -26.08 59.53 -8.63
C LYS A 126 -27.08 60.58 -9.17
N ILE A 127 -28.39 60.32 -9.13
CA ILE A 127 -29.44 61.23 -9.62
C ILE A 127 -30.35 61.66 -8.47
N VAL A 128 -29.86 62.53 -7.57
CA VAL A 128 -30.72 63.45 -6.81
C VAL A 128 -30.09 64.83 -6.88
N PRO A 129 -30.52 65.71 -7.80
CA PRO A 129 -30.16 67.11 -7.74
C PRO A 129 -31.00 67.76 -6.64
N ILE A 130 -30.36 68.12 -5.52
CA ILE A 130 -30.93 69.08 -4.58
C ILE A 130 -31.01 70.42 -5.32
N LYS A 131 -32.20 70.75 -5.84
CA LYS A 131 -32.50 72.09 -6.37
C LYS A 131 -32.56 73.06 -5.18
N GLN A 132 -31.48 73.79 -4.92
CA GLN A 132 -31.58 75.06 -4.20
C GLN A 132 -32.27 76.08 -5.11
N LYS A 133 -33.50 76.46 -4.75
CA LYS A 133 -34.26 77.54 -5.37
C LYS A 133 -34.15 78.77 -4.47
N ASN A 134 -33.52 79.80 -5.02
CA ASN A 134 -33.63 81.24 -4.80
C ASN A 134 -33.59 81.80 -3.37
N GLU A 135 -32.67 82.73 -3.15
CA GLU A 135 -32.99 84.05 -2.60
C GLU A 135 -31.85 85.05 -2.92
N ALA A 136 -32.12 85.96 -3.85
CA ALA A 136 -31.38 87.20 -4.04
C ALA A 136 -32.41 88.32 -4.06
N SER A 137 -32.54 89.03 -2.94
CA SER A 137 -32.79 90.49 -2.83
C SER A 137 -33.43 90.84 -1.49
N VAL A 138 -32.63 91.31 -0.53
CA VAL A 138 -32.90 92.56 0.21
C VAL A 138 -31.56 93.19 0.57
N LYS A 139 -31.34 94.41 0.06
CA LYS A 139 -30.25 95.32 0.42
C LYS A 139 -30.55 95.99 1.76
N GLU A 140 -29.50 96.53 2.37
CA GLU A 140 -29.52 97.59 3.39
C GLU A 140 -30.13 97.25 4.75
N GLU A 141 -29.27 97.04 5.75
CA GLU A 141 -29.20 98.05 6.82
C GLU A 141 -27.80 98.05 7.44
N ALA A 142 -27.22 99.23 7.47
CA ALA A 142 -25.95 99.54 8.09
C ALA A 142 -26.14 99.68 9.62
N GLU A 143 -25.02 99.46 10.32
CA GLU A 143 -24.61 100.28 11.46
C GLU A 143 -25.25 100.02 12.83
N LYS A 144 -24.52 99.28 13.69
CA LYS A 144 -23.96 99.85 14.92
C LYS A 144 -22.94 98.91 15.60
N VAL A 145 -21.67 99.34 15.54
CA VAL A 145 -20.61 99.11 16.55
C VAL A 145 -20.89 100.15 17.67
N PRO A 146 -20.72 99.89 18.98
CA PRO A 146 -19.42 99.59 19.64
C PRO A 146 -19.55 98.56 20.79
N GLU A 147 -18.58 98.12 21.59
CA GLU A 147 -17.22 98.54 21.96
C GLU A 147 -16.62 97.37 22.80
N THR A 148 -15.28 97.26 22.79
CA THR A 148 -14.37 96.78 23.88
C THR A 148 -14.63 95.46 24.64
N ASP A 149 -13.68 94.52 24.59
CA ASP A 149 -12.68 94.33 25.67
C ASP A 149 -11.66 93.22 25.34
N PHE A 150 -10.38 93.53 25.61
CA PHE A 150 -9.12 92.75 25.52
C PHE A 150 -8.39 92.64 24.17
#